data_AF-A0A1V4QTB8-F1
#
_entry.id   AF-A0A1V4QTB8-F1
#
_cell.length_a   1.000
_cell.length_b   1.000
_cell.length_c   1.000
_cell.angle_alpha   90.00
_cell.angle_beta   90.00
_cell.angle_gamma   90.00
#
_symmetry.space_group_name_H-M   'P 1'
#
loop_
_entity.id
_entity.type
_entity.pdbx_description
1 polymer ?
#
loop_
_entity_poly.entity_id
_entity_poly.type
_entity_poly.pdbx_seq_one_letter_code
_entity_poly.pdbx_strand_id
1 'polypeptide(L)'
;MFWIGLGIVAIVLFVKGIVLAGVFVGGAALCLLVLGEATLRNLFDALFTPSYSLRTMARDDSFAFSLLLTFLGGLVLGFYAQILNSFVNSSFASYAEHTIGDALMAYSNPVYKDVLFQDGVIRMKDTFDLIFTNNIVWLPVAWVAFWLVLGVLYWLGGRLFGSTTDLQVALGALAYWATLFAVIVGYFVIHGIGAGFSMAAGVSALGIVEMIGALLFLISLFYLFISISQGMEVTMVQAVVIFIIWLVVFGGAAVGLYIYKASPAFGEFLQELQSTNPAG
;
A
#
# COMPACT_ATOMS: atom_id res chain seq x y z
N MET A 1 20.00 -18.49 16.39
CA MET A 1 19.22 -17.80 17.45
C MET A 1 18.11 -16.90 16.90
N PHE A 2 18.33 -16.08 15.85
CA PHE A 2 17.30 -15.21 15.26
C PHE A 2 16.03 -15.94 14.79
N TRP A 3 16.19 -17.07 14.10
CA TRP A 3 15.09 -17.91 13.59
C TRP A 3 14.17 -18.49 14.66
N ILE A 4 14.73 -18.80 15.84
CA ILE A 4 13.98 -19.31 16.99
C ILE A 4 13.11 -18.19 17.58
N GLY A 5 13.62 -16.95 17.61
CA GLY A 5 12.86 -15.77 18.04
C GLY A 5 11.64 -15.48 17.15
N LEU A 6 11.79 -15.53 15.83
CA LEU A 6 10.69 -15.34 14.87
C LEU A 6 9.62 -16.43 14.98
N GLY A 7 10.04 -17.69 15.14
CA GLY A 7 9.11 -18.81 15.37
C GLY A 7 8.33 -18.67 16.67
N ILE A 8 8.99 -18.24 17.76
CA ILE A 8 8.32 -17.98 19.04
C ILE A 8 7.34 -16.81 18.92
N VAL A 9 7.68 -15.74 18.21
CA VAL A 9 6.75 -14.61 17.97
C VAL A 9 5.53 -15.05 17.15
N ALA A 10 5.71 -15.84 16.09
CA ALA A 10 4.59 -16.38 15.30
C ALA A 10 3.65 -17.24 16.16
N ILE A 11 4.22 -18.12 17.01
CA ILE A 11 3.46 -18.98 17.93
C ILE A 11 2.73 -18.13 18.98
N VAL A 12 3.37 -17.13 19.57
CA VAL A 12 2.75 -16.24 20.57
C VAL A 12 1.59 -15.45 19.96
N LEU A 13 1.72 -14.97 18.71
CA LEU A 13 0.65 -14.27 18.00
C LEU A 13 -0.53 -15.21 17.69
N PHE A 14 -0.26 -16.45 17.31
CA PHE A 14 -1.28 -17.49 17.11
C PHE A 14 -2.03 -17.82 18.42
N VAL A 15 -1.29 -18.00 19.52
CA VAL A 15 -1.85 -18.33 20.85
C VAL A 15 -2.69 -17.19 21.40
N LYS A 16 -2.39 -15.93 21.06
CA LYS A 16 -3.20 -14.76 21.43
C LYS A 16 -4.45 -14.55 20.56
N GLY A 17 -4.79 -15.49 19.67
CA GLY A 17 -5.96 -15.37 18.79
C GLY A 17 -5.78 -14.36 17.65
N ILE A 18 -4.58 -13.83 17.44
CA ILE A 18 -4.25 -12.93 16.33
C ILE A 18 -3.79 -13.78 15.14
N VAL A 19 -4.67 -14.69 14.69
CA VAL A 19 -4.40 -15.69 13.66
C VAL A 19 -3.79 -15.05 12.41
N LEU A 20 -4.30 -13.87 12.01
CA LEU A 20 -3.80 -13.16 10.83
C LEU A 20 -2.36 -12.63 10.99
N ALA A 21 -2.02 -12.05 12.15
CA ALA A 21 -0.66 -11.61 12.41
C ALA A 21 0.31 -12.80 12.50
N GLY A 22 -0.13 -13.91 13.08
CA GLY A 22 0.63 -15.17 13.08
C GLY A 22 0.91 -15.71 11.68
N VAL A 23 -0.06 -15.61 10.76
CA VAL A 23 0.11 -15.99 9.34
C VAL A 23 1.13 -15.09 8.65
N PHE A 24 1.08 -13.77 8.84
CA PHE A 24 2.07 -12.87 8.24
C PHE A 24 3.48 -13.11 8.77
N VAL A 25 3.65 -13.25 10.08
CA VAL A 25 4.97 -13.50 10.69
C VAL A 25 5.49 -14.88 10.31
N GLY A 26 4.64 -15.91 10.32
CA GLY A 26 5.00 -17.26 9.88
C GLY A 26 5.39 -17.31 8.40
N GLY A 27 4.61 -16.66 7.53
CA GLY A 27 4.91 -16.51 6.11
C GLY A 27 6.22 -15.77 5.86
N ALA A 28 6.49 -14.70 6.62
CA ALA A 28 7.72 -13.92 6.48
C ALA A 28 8.94 -14.74 6.93
N ALA A 29 8.81 -15.48 8.04
CA ALA A 29 9.84 -16.40 8.50
C ALA A 29 10.14 -17.49 7.45
N LEU A 30 9.11 -18.09 6.84
CA LEU A 30 9.28 -19.07 5.76
C LEU A 30 9.96 -18.46 4.53
N CYS A 31 9.56 -17.27 4.10
CA CYS A 31 10.22 -16.58 2.98
C CYS A 31 11.70 -16.33 3.27
N LEU A 32 12.02 -15.84 4.48
CA LEU A 32 13.39 -15.61 4.91
C LEU A 32 14.22 -16.91 4.97
N LEU A 33 13.61 -18.03 5.42
CA LEU A 33 14.26 -19.35 5.43
C LEU A 33 14.57 -19.84 4.01
N VAL A 34 13.63 -19.68 3.06
CA VAL A 34 13.81 -20.08 1.65
C VAL A 34 14.84 -19.19 0.95
N LEU A 35 14.82 -17.89 1.24
CA LEU A 35 15.76 -16.91 0.68
C LEU A 35 17.20 -17.12 1.22
N GLY A 36 17.33 -17.65 2.43
CA GLY A 36 18.60 -18.03 3.07
C GLY A 36 19.37 -16.85 3.67
N GLU A 37 20.42 -17.14 4.43
CA GLU A 37 21.19 -16.14 5.22
C GLU A 37 21.84 -15.04 4.36
N ALA A 38 22.23 -15.36 3.13
CA ALA A 38 22.76 -14.38 2.18
C ALA A 38 21.80 -13.21 1.96
N THR A 39 20.49 -13.43 2.07
CA THR A 39 19.47 -12.41 1.82
C THR A 39 19.49 -11.29 2.85
N LEU A 40 19.75 -11.60 4.13
CA LEU A 40 19.88 -10.57 5.15
C LEU A 40 21.09 -9.68 4.87
N ARG A 41 22.23 -10.28 4.53
CA ARG A 41 23.43 -9.54 4.13
C ARG A 41 23.15 -8.66 2.92
N ASN A 42 22.45 -9.19 1.92
CA ASN A 42 22.15 -8.47 0.70
C ASN A 42 21.15 -7.32 0.91
N LEU A 43 20.16 -7.50 1.79
CA LEU A 43 19.25 -6.43 2.23
C LEU A 43 20.01 -5.34 3.00
N PHE A 44 20.93 -5.72 3.89
CA PHE A 44 21.80 -4.78 4.59
C PHE A 44 22.70 -4.00 3.63
N ASP A 45 23.33 -4.69 2.68
CA ASP A 45 24.14 -4.03 1.65
C ASP A 45 23.29 -3.07 0.81
N ALA A 46 22.05 -3.44 0.45
CA ALA A 46 21.11 -2.59 -0.27
C ALA A 46 20.63 -1.36 0.52
N LEU A 47 20.52 -1.48 1.85
CA LEU A 47 20.20 -0.35 2.74
C LEU A 47 21.32 0.68 2.78
N PHE A 48 22.58 0.23 2.83
CA PHE A 48 23.74 1.11 2.99
C PHE A 48 24.40 1.52 1.68
N THR A 49 24.11 0.80 0.59
CA THR A 49 24.69 1.04 -0.73
C THR A 49 23.57 1.25 -1.74
N PRO A 50 23.28 2.51 -2.12
CA PRO A 50 22.18 2.84 -3.05
C PRO A 50 22.31 2.21 -4.43
N SER A 51 23.50 1.71 -4.78
CA SER A 51 23.77 1.06 -6.06
C SER A 51 23.61 -0.45 -6.10
N TYR A 52 23.24 -1.05 -4.98
CA TYR A 52 23.18 -2.50 -4.85
C TYR A 52 21.87 -3.04 -5.45
N SER A 53 21.95 -3.95 -6.41
CA SER A 53 20.77 -4.53 -7.08
C SER A 53 20.96 -6.03 -7.33
N LEU A 54 19.86 -6.78 -7.49
CA LEU A 54 19.94 -8.21 -7.84
C LEU A 54 20.62 -8.48 -9.18
N ARG A 55 20.76 -7.46 -10.03
CA ARG A 55 21.50 -7.53 -11.30
C ARG A 55 22.94 -8.00 -11.09
N THR A 56 23.58 -7.64 -9.97
CA THR A 56 24.98 -7.99 -9.70
C THR A 56 25.14 -9.33 -8.97
N MET A 57 24.04 -9.97 -8.58
CA MET A 57 24.05 -11.27 -7.94
C MET A 57 23.82 -12.34 -8.99
N ALA A 58 24.90 -13.02 -9.38
CA ALA A 58 24.87 -14.21 -10.22
C ALA A 58 24.15 -15.37 -9.50
N ARG A 59 22.81 -15.30 -9.40
CA ARG A 59 21.95 -16.43 -9.01
C ARG A 59 21.29 -16.99 -10.27
N ASP A 60 21.17 -18.31 -10.32
CA ASP A 60 20.64 -19.06 -11.45
C ASP A 60 19.16 -18.71 -11.78
N ASP A 61 18.40 -18.19 -10.81
CA ASP A 61 17.02 -17.70 -11.02
C ASP A 61 16.77 -16.38 -10.26
N SER A 62 17.05 -15.26 -10.93
CA SER A 62 16.85 -13.92 -10.37
C SER A 62 15.37 -13.50 -10.31
N PHE A 63 14.49 -14.11 -11.12
CA PHE A 63 13.07 -13.78 -11.14
C PHE A 63 12.35 -14.39 -9.93
N ALA A 64 12.51 -15.69 -9.68
CA ALA A 64 11.90 -16.34 -8.51
C ALA A 64 12.38 -15.70 -7.19
N PHE A 65 13.66 -15.31 -7.13
CA PHE A 65 14.18 -14.60 -5.98
C PHE A 65 13.53 -13.22 -5.80
N SER A 66 13.40 -12.45 -6.88
CA SER A 66 12.76 -11.13 -6.87
C SER A 66 11.29 -11.22 -6.46
N LEU A 67 10.58 -12.25 -6.93
CA LEU A 67 9.20 -12.54 -6.56
C LEU A 67 9.07 -12.82 -5.06
N LEU A 68 9.91 -13.72 -4.52
CA LEU A 68 9.92 -14.06 -3.09
C LEU A 68 10.28 -12.87 -2.21
N LEU A 69 11.24 -12.05 -2.65
CA LEU A 69 11.67 -10.85 -1.92
C LEU A 69 10.54 -9.80 -1.87
N THR A 70 9.90 -9.52 -3.01
CA THR A 70 8.74 -8.63 -3.06
C THR A 70 7.58 -9.19 -2.23
N PHE A 71 7.29 -10.48 -2.31
CA PHE A 71 6.25 -11.12 -1.51
C PHE A 71 6.52 -10.96 -0.01
N LEU A 72 7.77 -11.11 0.43
CA LEU A 72 8.18 -10.81 1.80
C LEU A 72 7.86 -9.36 2.20
N GLY A 73 8.16 -8.38 1.34
CA GLY A 73 7.75 -6.99 1.57
C GLY A 73 6.23 -6.86 1.75
N GLY A 74 5.46 -7.54 0.89
CA GLY A 74 4.01 -7.57 0.97
C GLY A 74 3.46 -8.18 2.27
N LEU A 75 4.12 -9.21 2.81
CA LEU A 75 3.80 -9.80 4.12
C LEU A 75 4.05 -8.79 5.26
N VAL A 76 5.12 -8.01 5.18
CA VAL A 76 5.43 -6.96 6.16
C VAL A 76 4.40 -5.84 6.12
N LEU A 77 3.99 -5.42 4.92
CA LEU A 77 2.88 -4.48 4.77
C LEU A 77 1.58 -5.02 5.37
N GLY A 78 1.26 -6.32 5.14
CA GLY A 78 0.07 -6.96 5.69
C GLY A 78 0.11 -6.98 7.23
N PHE A 79 1.28 -7.21 7.80
CA PHE A 79 1.50 -7.12 9.24
C PHE A 79 1.30 -5.70 9.78
N TYR A 80 1.83 -4.68 9.11
CA TYR A 80 1.58 -3.28 9.49
C TYR A 80 0.11 -2.90 9.37
N ALA A 81 -0.58 -3.35 8.31
CA ALA A 81 -2.02 -3.15 8.14
C ALA A 81 -2.80 -3.76 9.31
N GLN A 82 -2.41 -4.97 9.74
CA GLN A 82 -3.02 -5.62 10.89
C GLN A 82 -2.78 -4.87 12.21
N ILE A 83 -1.56 -4.36 12.45
CA ILE A 83 -1.25 -3.56 13.65
C ILE A 83 -2.09 -2.28 13.68
N LEU A 84 -2.18 -1.60 12.54
CA LEU A 84 -2.84 -0.30 12.43
C LEU A 84 -4.34 -0.41 12.14
N ASN A 85 -4.90 -1.62 12.01
CA ASN A 85 -6.29 -1.85 11.62
C ASN A 85 -7.27 -1.10 12.55
N SER A 86 -7.07 -1.17 13.86
CA SER A 86 -7.94 -0.46 14.82
C SER A 86 -7.88 1.06 14.64
N PHE A 87 -6.69 1.61 14.36
CA PHE A 87 -6.54 3.05 14.13
C PHE A 87 -7.24 3.45 12.84
N VAL A 88 -6.96 2.76 11.73
CA VAL A 88 -7.57 3.04 10.43
C VAL A 88 -9.09 2.93 10.48
N ASN A 89 -9.63 1.87 11.10
CA ASN A 89 -11.08 1.68 11.24
C ASN A 89 -11.71 2.79 12.09
N SER A 90 -11.06 3.22 13.18
CA SER A 90 -11.55 4.31 14.00
C SER A 90 -11.56 5.65 13.25
N SER A 91 -10.49 5.96 12.50
CA SER A 91 -10.41 7.15 11.67
C SER A 91 -11.45 7.15 10.56
N PHE A 92 -11.67 6.00 9.92
CA PHE A 92 -12.70 5.86 8.89
C PHE A 92 -14.11 6.03 9.45
N ALA A 93 -14.39 5.51 10.66
CA ALA A 93 -15.68 5.71 11.30
C ALA A 93 -15.97 7.20 11.55
N SER A 94 -14.99 7.95 12.06
CA SER A 94 -15.13 9.41 12.21
C SER A 94 -15.32 10.12 10.87
N TYR A 95 -14.62 9.69 9.82
CA TYR A 95 -14.81 10.21 8.47
C TYR A 95 -16.22 9.94 7.91
N ALA A 96 -16.74 8.74 8.11
CA ALA A 96 -18.09 8.37 7.66
C ALA A 96 -19.16 9.21 8.39
N GLU A 97 -19.04 9.36 9.71
CA GLU A 97 -19.95 10.20 10.50
C GLU A 97 -19.92 11.66 10.03
N HIS A 98 -18.73 12.23 9.82
CA HIS A 98 -18.61 13.60 9.34
C HIS A 98 -19.20 13.77 7.92
N THR A 99 -18.87 12.85 7.00
CA THR A 99 -19.31 12.92 5.60
C THR A 99 -20.83 12.80 5.47
N ILE A 100 -21.44 11.85 6.19
CA ILE A 100 -22.91 11.67 6.18
C ILE A 100 -23.60 12.83 6.90
N GLY A 101 -23.00 13.32 8.00
CA GLY A 101 -23.48 14.53 8.69
C GLY A 101 -23.56 15.74 7.77
N ASP A 102 -22.50 15.98 7.01
CA ASP A 102 -22.44 17.07 6.02
C ASP A 102 -23.46 16.89 4.91
N ALA A 103 -23.58 15.67 4.37
CA ALA A 103 -24.52 15.35 3.30
C ALA A 103 -26.00 15.54 3.74
N LEU A 104 -26.30 15.30 5.01
CA LEU A 104 -27.65 15.43 5.58
C LEU A 104 -27.91 16.80 6.22
N MET A 105 -26.98 17.77 6.15
CA MET A 105 -27.19 19.09 6.74
C MET A 105 -28.47 19.76 6.25
N ALA A 106 -28.77 19.69 4.95
CA ALA A 106 -29.95 20.29 4.33
C ALA A 106 -31.23 19.45 4.44
N TYR A 107 -31.18 18.26 5.06
CA TYR A 107 -32.34 17.38 5.17
C TYR A 107 -33.33 17.90 6.22
N SER A 108 -34.58 18.12 5.81
CA SER A 108 -35.58 18.88 6.56
C SER A 108 -36.37 18.07 7.60
N ASN A 109 -36.40 16.74 7.49
CA ASN A 109 -37.17 15.89 8.39
C ASN A 109 -36.28 15.36 9.55
N PRO A 110 -36.43 15.87 10.79
CA PRO A 110 -35.51 15.54 11.89
C PRO A 110 -35.60 14.08 12.34
N VAL A 111 -36.78 13.44 12.24
CA VAL A 111 -36.96 12.05 12.69
C VAL A 111 -36.29 11.07 11.73
N TYR A 112 -36.44 11.31 10.42
CA TYR A 112 -35.80 10.46 9.40
C TYR A 112 -34.31 10.80 9.23
N LYS A 113 -33.89 12.02 9.58
CA LYS A 113 -32.48 12.43 9.52
C LYS A 113 -31.57 11.51 10.36
N ASP A 114 -31.98 11.20 11.58
CA ASP A 114 -31.19 10.35 12.48
C ASP A 114 -31.11 8.90 11.97
N VAL A 115 -32.22 8.37 11.42
CA VAL A 115 -32.25 7.02 10.83
C VAL A 115 -31.36 6.94 9.59
N LEU A 116 -31.45 7.91 8.69
CA LEU A 116 -30.63 7.97 7.49
C LEU A 116 -29.15 8.18 7.80
N PHE A 117 -28.84 8.95 8.85
CA PHE A 117 -27.48 9.12 9.33
C PHE A 117 -26.90 7.78 9.77
N GLN A 118 -27.62 7.03 10.62
CA GLN A 118 -27.17 5.73 11.11
C GLN A 118 -27.02 4.71 9.97
N ASP A 119 -27.99 4.60 9.06
CA ASP A 119 -27.91 3.68 7.92
C ASP A 119 -26.73 4.03 6.99
N GLY A 120 -26.53 5.31 6.69
CA GLY A 120 -25.41 5.78 5.86
C GLY A 120 -24.05 5.47 6.47
N VAL A 121 -23.88 5.72 7.77
CA VAL A 121 -22.63 5.41 8.50
C VAL A 121 -22.37 3.90 8.51
N ILE A 122 -23.40 3.08 8.79
CA ILE A 122 -23.27 1.61 8.79
C ILE A 122 -22.86 1.11 7.41
N ARG A 123 -23.54 1.54 6.33
CA ARG A 123 -23.20 1.11 4.96
C ARG A 123 -21.78 1.50 4.55
N MET A 124 -21.33 2.71 4.89
CA MET A 124 -19.96 3.13 4.61
C MET A 124 -18.95 2.24 5.35
N LYS A 125 -19.20 1.95 6.63
CA LYS A 125 -18.33 1.09 7.45
C LYS A 125 -18.32 -0.36 6.96
N ASP A 126 -19.47 -0.94 6.64
CA ASP A 126 -19.56 -2.31 6.10
C ASP A 126 -18.83 -2.43 4.76
N THR A 127 -18.96 -1.42 3.90
CA THR A 127 -18.23 -1.37 2.62
C THR A 127 -16.73 -1.25 2.85
N PHE A 128 -16.31 -0.43 3.81
CA PHE A 128 -14.90 -0.27 4.16
C PHE A 128 -14.31 -1.55 4.76
N ASP A 129 -15.01 -2.20 5.68
CA ASP A 129 -14.58 -3.47 6.26
C ASP A 129 -14.48 -4.57 5.19
N LEU A 130 -15.38 -4.58 4.21
CA LEU A 130 -15.31 -5.49 3.08
C LEU A 130 -14.10 -5.22 2.18
N ILE A 131 -13.75 -3.96 1.92
CA ILE A 131 -12.65 -3.59 1.03
C ILE A 131 -11.30 -3.70 1.74
N PHE A 132 -11.20 -3.22 2.97
CA PHE A 132 -9.94 -3.09 3.71
C PHE A 132 -9.74 -4.31 4.63
N THR A 133 -10.54 -4.44 5.70
CA THR A 133 -10.32 -5.43 6.76
C THR A 133 -10.38 -6.88 6.26
N ASN A 134 -11.35 -7.21 5.39
CA ASN A 134 -11.49 -8.57 4.85
C ASN A 134 -10.44 -8.93 3.79
N ASN A 135 -9.80 -7.93 3.17
CA ASN A 135 -8.80 -8.16 2.13
C ASN A 135 -7.35 -7.94 2.57
N ILE A 136 -7.08 -7.65 3.86
CA ILE A 136 -5.70 -7.50 4.37
C ILE A 136 -4.83 -8.71 4.01
N VAL A 137 -5.40 -9.92 3.98
CA VAL A 137 -4.70 -11.16 3.60
C VAL A 137 -4.19 -11.18 2.15
N TRP A 138 -4.82 -10.41 1.26
CA TRP A 138 -4.45 -10.32 -0.15
C TRP A 138 -3.39 -9.25 -0.40
N LEU A 139 -3.04 -8.44 0.59
CA LEU A 139 -2.05 -7.38 0.46
C LEU A 139 -0.68 -7.87 -0.05
N PRO A 140 -0.17 -9.05 0.36
CA PRO A 140 1.08 -9.57 -0.21
C PRO A 140 1.00 -9.85 -1.70
N VAL A 141 -0.13 -10.37 -2.16
CA VAL A 141 -0.39 -10.65 -3.58
C VAL A 141 -0.57 -9.34 -4.35
N ALA A 142 -1.32 -8.39 -3.79
CA ALA A 142 -1.49 -7.06 -4.36
C ALA A 142 -0.15 -6.32 -4.48
N TRP A 143 0.75 -6.48 -3.51
CA TRP A 143 2.09 -5.88 -3.56
C TRP A 143 2.97 -6.48 -4.66
N VAL A 144 2.91 -7.80 -4.85
CA VAL A 144 3.56 -8.46 -5.98
C VAL A 144 3.00 -7.97 -7.32
N ALA A 145 1.67 -7.86 -7.43
CA ALA A 145 1.02 -7.33 -8.62
C ALA A 145 1.45 -5.88 -8.88
N PHE A 146 1.53 -5.05 -7.84
CA PHE A 146 2.03 -3.68 -7.92
C PHE A 146 3.47 -3.62 -8.43
N TRP A 147 4.36 -4.44 -7.88
CA TRP A 147 5.76 -4.54 -8.34
C TRP A 147 5.87 -5.02 -9.79
N LEU A 148 5.08 -6.01 -10.21
CA LEU A 148 5.06 -6.50 -11.59
C LEU A 148 4.62 -5.40 -12.55
N VAL A 149 3.51 -4.71 -12.23
CA VAL A 149 3.03 -3.58 -13.01
C VAL A 149 4.12 -2.52 -13.07
N LEU A 150 4.64 -2.07 -11.93
CA LEU A 150 5.69 -1.05 -11.89
C LEU A 150 6.94 -1.47 -12.70
N GLY A 151 7.34 -2.73 -12.65
CA GLY A 151 8.47 -3.24 -13.41
C GLY A 151 8.24 -3.32 -14.91
N VAL A 152 7.05 -3.71 -15.35
CA VAL A 152 6.67 -3.67 -16.78
C VAL A 152 6.65 -2.23 -17.27
N LEU A 153 6.07 -1.31 -16.50
CA LEU A 153 6.01 0.10 -16.84
C LEU A 153 7.41 0.72 -16.86
N TYR A 154 8.25 0.42 -15.87
CA TYR A 154 9.65 0.80 -15.86
C TYR A 154 10.40 0.31 -17.11
N TRP A 155 10.22 -0.97 -17.47
CA TRP A 155 10.80 -1.56 -18.67
C TRP A 155 10.33 -0.88 -19.97
N LEU A 156 9.02 -0.65 -20.12
CA LEU A 156 8.44 0.07 -21.27
C LEU A 156 8.99 1.50 -21.34
N GLY A 157 9.10 2.18 -20.20
CA GLY A 157 9.70 3.49 -20.08
C GLY A 157 11.15 3.51 -20.59
N GLY A 158 11.96 2.54 -20.20
CA GLY A 158 13.34 2.42 -20.69
C GLY A 158 13.44 2.19 -22.19
N ARG A 159 12.53 1.39 -22.75
CA ARG A 159 12.47 1.15 -24.19
C ARG A 159 12.20 2.44 -24.97
N LEU A 160 11.40 3.37 -24.43
CA LEU A 160 11.17 4.68 -25.04
C LEU A 160 12.44 5.54 -25.10
N PHE A 161 13.42 5.29 -24.23
CA PHE A 161 14.71 5.98 -24.21
C PHE A 161 15.87 5.16 -24.80
N GLY A 162 15.56 4.09 -25.54
CA GLY A 162 16.55 3.28 -26.24
C GLY A 162 17.29 2.25 -25.38
N SER A 163 16.83 2.00 -24.14
CA SER A 163 17.39 0.94 -23.31
C SER A 163 17.13 -0.45 -23.92
N THR A 164 18.15 -1.30 -23.92
CA THR A 164 18.06 -2.69 -24.39
C THR A 164 17.83 -3.68 -23.26
N THR A 165 17.69 -3.20 -22.02
CA THR A 165 17.53 -4.01 -20.82
C THR A 165 16.36 -4.98 -20.93
N ASP A 166 16.58 -6.21 -20.47
CA ASP A 166 15.55 -7.24 -20.40
C ASP A 166 14.61 -7.00 -19.22
N LEU A 167 13.34 -7.40 -19.37
CA LEU A 167 12.31 -7.23 -18.33
C LEU A 167 12.71 -7.86 -16.99
N GLN A 168 13.39 -9.01 -17.03
CA GLN A 168 13.90 -9.70 -15.84
C GLN A 168 14.89 -8.83 -15.05
N VAL A 169 15.77 -8.11 -15.75
CA VAL A 169 16.74 -7.20 -15.12
C VAL A 169 16.03 -5.98 -14.54
N ALA A 170 15.04 -5.44 -15.25
CA ALA A 170 14.23 -4.33 -14.78
C ALA A 170 13.45 -4.69 -13.49
N LEU A 171 12.83 -5.86 -13.46
CA LEU A 171 12.12 -6.41 -12.31
C LEU A 171 13.07 -6.67 -11.12
N GLY A 172 14.24 -7.24 -11.37
CA GLY A 172 15.26 -7.49 -10.36
C GLY A 172 15.84 -6.22 -9.74
N ALA A 173 15.97 -5.15 -10.51
CA ALA A 173 16.40 -3.83 -10.00
C ALA A 173 15.38 -3.23 -9.02
N LEU A 174 14.07 -3.47 -9.25
CA LEU A 174 13.01 -2.91 -8.42
C LEU A 174 12.64 -3.76 -7.20
N ALA A 175 13.01 -5.05 -7.17
CA ALA A 175 12.59 -5.94 -6.08
C ALA A 175 13.15 -5.52 -4.71
N TYR A 176 14.42 -5.08 -4.64
CA TYR A 176 14.98 -4.54 -3.40
C TYR A 176 14.28 -3.26 -2.98
N TRP A 177 14.07 -2.32 -3.92
CA TRP A 177 13.32 -1.11 -3.62
C TRP A 177 11.91 -1.43 -3.09
N ALA A 178 11.16 -2.31 -3.75
CA ALA A 178 9.80 -2.68 -3.34
C ALA A 178 9.77 -3.30 -1.94
N THR A 179 10.79 -4.08 -1.61
CA THR A 179 10.92 -4.71 -0.29
C THR A 179 11.32 -3.70 0.78
N LEU A 180 12.30 -2.84 0.50
CA LEU A 180 12.73 -1.79 1.44
C LEU A 180 11.64 -0.75 1.65
N PHE A 181 10.91 -0.36 0.60
CA PHE A 181 9.74 0.51 0.70
C PHE A 181 8.71 -0.10 1.65
N ALA A 182 8.35 -1.36 1.43
CA ALA A 182 7.39 -2.06 2.26
C ALA A 182 7.83 -2.14 3.74
N VAL A 183 9.11 -2.42 4.00
CA VAL A 183 9.66 -2.56 5.36
C VAL A 183 9.82 -1.22 6.07
N ILE A 184 10.37 -0.20 5.41
CA ILE A 184 10.75 1.07 6.05
C ILE A 184 9.60 2.07 6.02
N VAL A 185 8.94 2.18 4.87
CA VAL A 185 7.95 3.22 4.58
C VAL A 185 6.53 2.69 4.79
N GLY A 186 6.33 1.38 4.65
CA GLY A 186 5.01 0.74 4.65
C GLY A 186 4.15 1.06 5.88
N TYR A 187 4.74 1.07 7.07
CA TYR A 187 4.04 1.48 8.29
C TYR A 187 3.43 2.88 8.16
N PHE A 188 4.22 3.85 7.67
CA PHE A 188 3.80 5.24 7.54
C PHE A 188 2.80 5.44 6.41
N VAL A 189 2.86 4.66 5.34
CA VAL A 189 1.85 4.68 4.27
C VAL A 189 0.49 4.27 4.84
N ILE A 190 0.45 3.17 5.59
CA ILE A 190 -0.79 2.67 6.18
C ILE A 190 -1.31 3.62 7.26
N HIS A 191 -0.41 4.16 8.10
CA HIS A 191 -0.77 5.20 9.06
C HIS A 191 -1.32 6.45 8.36
N GLY A 192 -0.71 6.85 7.25
CA GLY A 192 -1.13 7.98 6.42
C GLY A 192 -2.53 7.82 5.85
N ILE A 193 -2.97 6.59 5.56
CA ILE A 193 -4.37 6.31 5.17
C ILE A 193 -5.32 6.68 6.32
N GLY A 194 -5.06 6.19 7.53
CA GLY A 194 -5.86 6.51 8.72
C GLY A 194 -5.85 8.01 9.04
N ALA A 195 -4.65 8.62 9.04
CA ALA A 195 -4.49 10.05 9.23
C ALA A 195 -5.25 10.87 8.18
N GLY A 196 -5.27 10.42 6.91
CA GLY A 196 -6.03 11.05 5.83
C GLY A 196 -7.54 11.07 6.10
N PHE A 197 -8.11 9.95 6.60
CA PHE A 197 -9.52 9.92 7.03
C PHE A 197 -9.77 10.86 8.21
N SER A 198 -8.88 10.87 9.22
CA SER A 198 -8.99 11.79 10.34
C SER A 198 -8.96 13.27 9.91
N MET A 199 -8.07 13.63 8.98
CA MET A 199 -8.01 14.99 8.42
C MET A 199 -9.28 15.36 7.66
N ALA A 200 -9.80 14.44 6.86
CA ALA A 200 -11.05 14.65 6.13
C ALA A 200 -12.25 14.82 7.07
N ALA A 201 -12.20 14.25 8.27
CA ALA A 201 -13.16 14.45 9.35
C ALA A 201 -12.91 15.73 10.20
N GLY A 202 -11.99 16.61 9.77
CA GLY A 202 -11.67 17.85 10.48
C GLY A 202 -10.75 17.69 11.70
N VAL A 203 -10.20 16.50 11.94
CA VAL A 203 -9.24 16.25 13.03
C VAL A 203 -7.83 16.53 12.51
N SER A 204 -7.10 17.44 13.16
CA SER A 204 -5.70 17.72 12.79
C SER A 204 -4.85 16.46 12.95
N ALA A 205 -4.38 15.91 11.84
CA ALA A 205 -3.54 14.70 11.83
C ALA A 205 -2.07 14.97 11.50
N LEU A 206 -1.63 16.22 11.45
CA LEU A 206 -0.21 16.55 11.20
C LEU A 206 0.61 16.38 12.48
N GLY A 207 1.05 15.14 12.73
CA GLY A 207 1.95 14.78 13.82
C GLY A 207 3.37 14.50 13.36
N ILE A 208 4.22 14.14 14.34
CA ILE A 208 5.62 13.75 14.10
C ILE A 208 5.70 12.48 13.23
N VAL A 209 4.72 11.58 13.34
CA VAL A 209 4.67 10.33 12.58
C VAL A 209 4.51 10.62 11.08
N GLU A 210 3.64 11.55 10.70
CA GLU A 210 3.39 11.96 9.32
C GLU A 210 4.60 12.66 8.72
N MET A 211 5.28 13.52 9.49
CA MET A 211 6.50 14.19 9.04
C MET A 211 7.64 13.20 8.78
N ILE A 212 7.85 12.24 9.69
CA ILE A 212 8.85 11.17 9.51
C ILE A 212 8.46 10.30 8.31
N GLY A 213 7.18 9.95 8.20
CA GLY A 213 6.66 9.17 7.08
C GLY A 213 6.89 9.84 5.73
N ALA A 214 6.58 11.13 5.62
CA ALA A 214 6.81 11.92 4.41
C ALA A 214 8.29 12.00 4.03
N LEU A 215 9.18 12.17 5.02
CA LEU A 215 10.63 12.17 4.80
C LEU A 215 11.12 10.80 4.30
N LEU A 216 10.71 9.71 4.95
CA LEU A 216 11.09 8.36 4.56
C LEU A 216 10.53 7.98 3.18
N PHE A 217 9.31 8.41 2.86
CA PHE A 217 8.73 8.27 1.53
C PHE A 217 9.56 9.01 0.48
N LEU A 218 9.95 10.26 0.74
CA LEU A 218 10.80 11.04 -0.15
C LEU A 218 12.17 10.37 -0.37
N ILE A 219 12.80 9.87 0.69
CA ILE A 219 14.06 9.12 0.60
C ILE A 219 13.88 7.87 -0.28
N SER A 220 12.76 7.16 -0.10
CA SER A 220 12.47 5.97 -0.91
C SER A 220 12.16 6.29 -2.38
N LEU A 221 11.59 7.47 -2.68
CA LEU A 221 11.46 7.97 -4.05
C LEU A 221 12.82 8.27 -4.68
N PHE A 222 13.75 8.89 -3.95
CA PHE A 222 15.12 9.08 -4.45
C PHE A 222 15.81 7.74 -4.74
N TYR A 223 15.63 6.75 -3.86
CA TYR A 223 16.15 5.41 -4.09
C TYR A 223 15.53 4.74 -5.33
N LEU A 224 14.23 4.96 -5.56
CA LEU A 224 13.56 4.51 -6.79
C LEU A 224 14.23 5.11 -8.03
N PHE A 225 14.50 6.42 -8.05
CA PHE A 225 15.18 7.06 -9.19
C PHE A 225 16.58 6.50 -9.43
N ILE A 226 17.33 6.24 -8.37
CA ILE A 226 18.66 5.63 -8.46
C ILE A 226 18.55 4.21 -9.03
N SER A 227 17.61 3.42 -8.52
CA SER A 227 17.34 2.04 -8.98
C SER A 227 16.93 2.00 -10.45
N ILE A 228 16.11 2.96 -10.89
CA ILE A 228 15.66 3.14 -12.28
C ILE A 228 16.84 3.55 -13.18
N SER A 229 17.62 4.54 -12.75
CA SER A 229 18.79 5.04 -13.47
C SER A 229 19.80 3.92 -13.73
N GLN A 230 20.12 3.15 -12.70
CA GLN A 230 21.16 2.10 -12.77
C GLN A 230 20.67 0.80 -13.41
N GLY A 231 19.39 0.44 -13.24
CA GLY A 231 18.85 -0.79 -13.79
C GLY A 231 18.74 -0.75 -15.33
N MET A 232 18.50 0.42 -15.92
CA MET A 232 18.34 0.60 -17.37
C MET A 232 19.46 1.37 -18.06
N GLU A 233 20.50 1.77 -17.32
CA GLU A 233 21.59 2.62 -17.82
C GLU A 233 21.07 3.94 -18.42
N VAL A 234 19.96 4.42 -17.88
CA VAL A 234 19.35 5.70 -18.26
C VAL A 234 19.86 6.80 -17.35
N THR A 235 19.89 8.03 -17.85
CA THR A 235 20.27 9.17 -17.01
C THR A 235 19.23 9.39 -15.90
N MET A 236 19.66 9.96 -14.77
CA MET A 236 18.76 10.29 -13.66
C MET A 236 17.61 11.21 -14.11
N VAL A 237 17.84 12.10 -15.08
CA VAL A 237 16.81 12.97 -15.66
C VAL A 237 15.75 12.14 -16.39
N GLN A 238 16.16 11.17 -17.22
CA GLN A 238 15.24 10.27 -17.90
C GLN A 238 14.44 9.42 -16.90
N ALA A 239 15.08 8.93 -15.83
CA ALA A 239 14.41 8.20 -14.75
C ALA A 239 13.29 9.03 -14.09
N VAL A 240 13.55 10.30 -13.80
CA VAL A 240 12.55 11.23 -13.23
C VAL A 240 11.41 11.49 -14.21
N VAL A 241 11.73 11.72 -15.50
CA VAL A 241 10.70 11.95 -16.54
C VAL A 241 9.78 10.73 -16.68
N ILE A 242 10.35 9.52 -16.74
CA ILE A 242 9.59 8.26 -16.76
C ILE A 242 8.62 8.23 -15.58
N PHE A 243 9.11 8.48 -14.37
CA PHE A 243 8.28 8.45 -13.16
C PHE A 243 7.15 9.50 -13.18
N ILE A 244 7.41 10.73 -13.64
CA ILE A 244 6.37 11.77 -13.75
C ILE A 244 5.26 11.33 -14.71
N ILE A 245 5.62 10.76 -15.86
CA ILE A 245 4.65 10.23 -16.82
C ILE A 245 3.78 9.17 -16.13
N TRP A 246 4.39 8.27 -15.36
CA TRP A 246 3.66 7.25 -14.62
C TRP A 246 2.74 7.83 -13.55
N LEU A 247 3.17 8.83 -12.79
CA LEU A 247 2.31 9.50 -11.81
C LEU A 247 1.07 10.11 -12.46
N VAL A 248 1.21 10.71 -13.65
CA VAL A 248 0.07 11.25 -14.39
C VAL A 248 -0.86 10.13 -14.85
N VAL A 249 -0.32 9.02 -15.36
CA VAL A 249 -1.11 7.86 -15.80
C VAL A 249 -1.86 7.22 -14.64
N PHE A 250 -1.17 6.92 -13.53
CA PHE A 250 -1.76 6.32 -12.34
C PHE A 250 -2.74 7.26 -11.64
N GLY A 251 -2.39 8.54 -11.51
CA GLY A 251 -3.29 9.56 -10.97
C GLY A 251 -4.55 9.68 -11.81
N GLY A 252 -4.40 9.75 -13.14
CA GLY A 252 -5.53 9.76 -14.07
C GLY A 252 -6.40 8.50 -13.99
N ALA A 253 -5.78 7.32 -13.87
CA ALA A 253 -6.49 6.05 -13.72
C ALA A 253 -7.24 5.96 -12.37
N ALA A 254 -6.63 6.40 -11.27
CA ALA A 254 -7.25 6.43 -9.95
C ALA A 254 -8.42 7.41 -9.91
N VAL A 255 -8.24 8.62 -10.45
CA VAL A 255 -9.32 9.61 -10.58
C VAL A 255 -10.43 9.09 -11.49
N GLY A 256 -10.08 8.44 -12.60
CA GLY A 256 -11.05 7.79 -13.49
C GLY A 256 -11.86 6.70 -12.76
N LEU A 257 -11.21 5.80 -12.03
CA LEU A 257 -11.89 4.77 -11.25
C LEU A 257 -12.81 5.39 -10.19
N TYR A 258 -12.37 6.45 -9.51
CA TYR A 258 -13.20 7.16 -8.55
C TYR A 258 -14.45 7.76 -9.22
N ILE A 259 -14.29 8.49 -10.32
CA ILE A 259 -15.39 9.14 -11.05
C ILE A 259 -16.36 8.12 -11.66
N TYR A 260 -15.86 7.01 -12.21
CA TYR A 260 -16.69 6.06 -12.95
C TYR A 260 -17.22 4.89 -12.11
N LYS A 261 -16.66 4.60 -10.93
CA LYS A 261 -17.16 3.51 -10.06
C LYS A 261 -17.63 3.96 -8.68
N ALA A 262 -16.90 4.84 -8.00
CA ALA A 262 -17.24 5.23 -6.64
C ALA A 262 -18.30 6.35 -6.60
N SER A 263 -18.14 7.37 -7.45
CA SER A 263 -19.05 8.51 -7.50
C SER A 263 -20.49 8.17 -7.93
N PRO A 264 -20.74 7.28 -8.92
CA PRO A 264 -22.10 6.91 -9.30
C PRO A 264 -22.80 6.09 -8.23
N ALA A 265 -22.11 5.15 -7.58
CA ALA A 265 -22.67 4.37 -6.47
C ALA A 265 -23.09 5.27 -5.29
N PHE A 266 -22.31 6.32 -5.00
CA PHE A 266 -22.66 7.32 -4.00
C PHE A 266 -23.80 8.22 -4.46
N GLY A 267 -23.82 8.61 -5.75
CA GLY A 267 -24.91 9.40 -6.33
C GLY A 267 -26.24 8.65 -6.39
N GLU A 268 -26.23 7.37 -6.74
CA GLU A 268 -27.38 6.47 -6.74
C GLU A 268 -27.91 6.27 -5.31
N PHE A 269 -27.03 6.06 -4.33
CA PHE A 269 -27.40 6.01 -2.92
C PHE A 269 -28.06 7.32 -2.46
N LEU A 270 -27.48 8.48 -2.78
CA LEU A 270 -28.07 9.77 -2.44
C LEU A 270 -29.41 10.04 -3.16
N GLN A 271 -29.56 9.61 -4.41
CA GLN A 271 -30.82 9.70 -5.15
C GLN A 271 -31.89 8.74 -4.59
N GLU A 272 -31.52 7.52 -4.21
CA GLU A 272 -32.39 6.57 -3.53
C GLU A 272 -32.87 7.16 -2.20
N LEU A 273 -31.96 7.78 -1.43
CA LEU A 273 -32.30 8.50 -0.21
C LEU A 273 -33.23 9.70 -0.42
N GLN A 274 -33.04 10.48 -1.50
CA GLN A 274 -33.89 11.62 -1.83
C GLN A 274 -35.28 11.20 -2.33
N SER A 275 -35.36 10.12 -3.11
CA SER A 275 -36.62 9.59 -3.65
C SER A 275 -37.45 8.81 -2.63
N THR A 276 -36.84 8.34 -1.54
CA THR A 276 -37.54 7.68 -0.42
C THR A 276 -38.08 8.68 0.62
N ASN A 277 -37.99 9.99 0.37
CA ASN A 277 -38.54 11.02 1.25
C ASN A 277 -40.08 11.06 1.16
N PRO A 278 -40.84 10.67 2.20
CA PRO A 278 -42.31 10.59 2.15
C PRO A 278 -43.01 11.96 2.30
N ALA A 279 -42.27 13.06 2.16
CA ALA A 279 -42.78 14.43 2.26
C ALA A 279 -43.15 15.06 0.90
N GLY A 280 -43.16 14.26 -0.17
CA GLY A 280 -43.78 14.59 -1.46
C GLY A 280 -45.14 13.94 -1.61
#